data_AF-A0A522S813-F1
#
_entry.id   AF-A0A522S813-F1
#
_cell.length_a   1.000
_cell.length_b   1.000
_cell.length_c   1.000
_cell.angle_alpha   90.00
_cell.angle_beta   90.00
_cell.angle_gamma   90.00
#
_symmetry.space_group_name_H-M   'P 1'
#
loop_
_entity.id
_entity.type
_entity.pdbx_description
1 polymer ?
#
loop_
_entity_poly.entity_id
_entity_poly.type
_entity_poly.pdbx_seq_one_letter_code
_entity_poly.pdbx_strand_id
1 'polypeptide(L)'
;MRRLADELPEEADAIHIPDRPEEAQPALWHELYWTAWDAIRFDRPYGAFGGEMPLSYLAVSQYARDHDIAGDAFRIFMRLMSAIDAEWLAYSAEKAKQEKKK
;
A
#
# COMPACT_ATOMS: atom_id res chain seq x y z
N MET A 1 -9.42 -18.04 9.68
CA MET A 1 -8.07 -17.64 10.12
C MET A 1 -8.10 -17.45 11.63
N ARG A 2 -7.18 -18.06 12.36
CA ARG A 2 -6.99 -17.83 13.80
C ARG A 2 -6.22 -16.51 13.99
N ARG A 3 -6.60 -15.65 14.93
CA ARG A 3 -5.85 -14.39 15.14
C ARG A 3 -4.57 -14.73 15.88
N LEU A 4 -3.47 -14.04 15.57
CA LEU A 4 -2.22 -14.11 16.35
C LEU A 4 -2.45 -13.85 17.86
N ALA A 5 -3.42 -13.00 18.18
CA ALA A 5 -3.86 -12.72 19.55
C ALA A 5 -4.38 -13.97 20.30
N ASP A 6 -4.88 -14.98 19.59
CA ASP A 6 -5.42 -16.22 20.19
C ASP A 6 -4.30 -17.23 20.55
N GLU A 7 -3.07 -16.98 20.09
CA GLU A 7 -1.92 -17.89 20.25
C GLU A 7 -0.93 -17.38 21.31
N LEU A 8 -0.92 -16.07 21.60
CA LEU A 8 -0.04 -15.43 22.58
C LEU A 8 -0.84 -14.42 23.44
N PRO A 9 -1.71 -14.92 24.35
CA PRO A 9 -2.64 -14.07 25.10
C PRO A 9 -1.95 -13.04 26.01
N GLU A 10 -0.76 -13.34 26.53
CA GLU A 10 0.00 -12.42 27.40
C GLU A 10 0.67 -11.28 26.62
N GLU A 11 0.96 -11.48 25.33
CA GLU A 11 1.51 -10.44 24.43
C GLU A 11 0.41 -9.61 23.77
N ALA A 12 -0.81 -10.15 23.68
CA ALA A 12 -1.97 -9.49 23.07
C ALA A 12 -2.40 -8.23 23.82
N ASP A 13 -2.31 -8.23 25.16
CA ASP A 13 -2.64 -7.07 26.00
C ASP A 13 -1.61 -5.93 25.89
N ALA A 14 -0.39 -6.21 25.44
CA ALA A 14 0.65 -5.20 25.27
C ALA A 14 0.45 -4.32 24.02
N ILE A 15 -0.35 -4.78 23.05
CA ILE A 15 -0.59 -4.10 21.78
C ILE A 15 -2.10 -3.88 21.62
N HIS A 16 -2.59 -2.72 22.02
CA HIS A 16 -3.96 -2.32 21.71
C HIS A 16 -4.10 -2.09 20.20
N ILE A 17 -4.66 -3.07 19.51
CA ILE A 17 -5.06 -2.95 18.11
C ILE A 17 -6.50 -2.42 18.13
N PRO A 18 -6.75 -1.16 17.72
CA PRO A 18 -8.11 -0.65 17.68
C PRO A 18 -8.95 -1.48 16.70
N ASP A 19 -10.23 -1.68 17.03
CA ASP A 19 -11.16 -2.33 16.12
C ASP A 19 -11.22 -1.58 14.80
N ARG A 20 -11.20 -2.35 13.70
CA ARG A 20 -11.25 -1.77 12.37
C ARG A 20 -12.65 -1.18 12.14
N PRO A 21 -12.77 0.10 11.69
CA PRO A 21 -14.07 0.69 11.43
C PRO A 21 -14.80 -0.05 10.29
N GLU A 22 -16.12 0.02 10.28
CA GLU A 22 -16.98 -0.72 9.35
C GLU A 22 -16.64 -0.41 7.89
N GLU A 23 -16.38 0.86 7.58
CA GLU A 23 -15.98 1.34 6.26
C GLU A 23 -14.62 0.82 5.78
N ALA A 24 -13.78 0.29 6.68
CA ALA A 24 -12.46 -0.24 6.35
C ALA A 24 -12.41 -1.77 6.34
N GLN A 25 -13.54 -2.46 6.52
CA GLN A 25 -13.57 -3.92 6.49
C GLN A 25 -13.01 -4.47 5.18
N PRO A 26 -12.22 -5.55 5.22
CA PRO A 26 -11.57 -6.10 4.03
C PRO A 26 -12.63 -6.57 3.03
N ALA A 27 -12.62 -5.98 1.84
CA ALA A 27 -13.37 -6.45 0.69
C ALA A 27 -12.41 -7.11 -0.30
N LEU A 28 -12.91 -8.05 -1.12
CA LEU A 28 -12.09 -8.79 -2.09
C LEU A 28 -11.33 -7.86 -3.05
N TRP A 29 -11.93 -6.72 -3.40
CA TRP A 29 -11.29 -5.75 -4.26
C TRP A 29 -10.08 -5.06 -3.59
N HIS A 30 -10.00 -5.00 -2.25
CA HIS A 30 -8.81 -4.48 -1.55
C HIS A 30 -7.59 -5.35 -1.84
N GLU A 31 -7.74 -6.67 -1.85
CA GLU A 31 -6.62 -7.60 -2.08
C GLU A 31 -5.96 -7.36 -3.44
N LEU A 32 -6.75 -7.09 -4.49
CA LEU A 32 -6.23 -6.75 -5.81
C LEU A 32 -5.24 -5.58 -5.76
N TYR A 33 -5.60 -4.49 -5.09
CA TYR A 33 -4.74 -3.30 -5.02
C TYR A 33 -3.55 -3.48 -4.08
N TRP A 34 -3.73 -4.20 -2.98
CA TRP A 34 -2.63 -4.50 -2.06
C TRP A 34 -1.58 -5.39 -2.70
N THR A 35 -1.99 -6.47 -3.36
CA THR A 35 -1.08 -7.36 -4.09
C THR A 35 -0.41 -6.63 -5.24
N ALA A 36 -1.14 -5.81 -5.98
CA ALA A 36 -0.55 -5.00 -7.04
C ALA A 36 0.50 -4.02 -6.52
N TRP A 37 0.18 -3.29 -5.46
CA TRP A 37 1.10 -2.33 -4.87
C TRP A 37 2.35 -3.00 -4.33
N ASP A 38 2.22 -4.13 -3.63
CA ASP A 38 3.38 -4.86 -3.09
C ASP A 38 4.28 -5.41 -4.21
N ALA A 39 3.69 -5.84 -5.34
CA ALA A 39 4.43 -6.31 -6.49
C ALA A 39 5.30 -5.22 -7.14
N ILE A 40 4.78 -4.00 -7.26
CA ILE A 40 5.44 -2.93 -8.05
C ILE A 40 6.06 -1.80 -7.22
N ARG A 41 5.89 -1.79 -5.89
CA ARG A 41 6.36 -0.68 -5.03
C ARG A 41 7.86 -0.42 -5.16
N PHE A 42 8.67 -1.41 -5.51
CA PHE A 42 10.11 -1.27 -5.66
C PHE A 42 10.56 -0.84 -7.07
N ASP A 43 9.66 -0.80 -8.04
CA ASP A 43 9.95 -0.34 -9.42
C ASP A 43 9.92 1.20 -9.55
N ARG A 44 9.81 1.91 -8.42
CA ARG A 44 9.76 3.37 -8.39
C ARG A 44 11.15 3.98 -8.59
N PRO A 45 11.24 5.15 -9.24
CA PRO A 45 12.47 5.91 -9.28
C PRO A 45 12.77 6.56 -7.92
N TYR A 46 14.04 6.87 -7.71
CA TYR A 46 14.50 7.63 -6.55
C TYR A 46 15.10 8.96 -7.00
N GLY A 47 14.75 10.05 -6.31
CA GLY A 47 15.31 11.37 -6.55
C GLY A 47 16.77 11.48 -6.11
N ALA A 48 17.45 12.55 -6.52
CA ALA A 48 18.88 12.78 -6.27
C ALA A 48 19.28 12.77 -4.78
N PHE A 49 18.33 12.99 -3.86
CA PHE A 49 18.54 12.96 -2.41
C PHE A 49 17.94 11.71 -1.75
N GLY A 50 17.71 10.63 -2.50
CA GLY A 50 17.17 9.36 -1.99
C GLY A 50 15.68 9.37 -1.66
N GLY A 51 14.95 10.41 -2.08
CA GLY A 51 13.49 10.48 -1.90
C GLY A 51 12.77 9.57 -2.89
N GLU A 52 11.81 8.80 -2.40
CA GLU A 52 10.90 8.03 -3.25
C GLU A 52 10.09 8.95 -4.17
N MET A 53 9.97 8.56 -5.43
CA MET A 53 9.12 9.23 -6.42
C MET A 53 7.85 8.40 -6.69
N PRO A 54 6.82 8.99 -7.31
CA PRO A 54 5.62 8.25 -7.69
C PRO A 54 5.94 7.03 -8.57
N LEU A 55 5.11 6.00 -8.45
CA LEU A 55 5.15 4.83 -9.32
C LEU A 55 5.04 5.26 -10.79
N SER A 56 5.90 4.68 -11.62
CA SER A 56 5.89 4.99 -13.04
C SER A 56 4.63 4.43 -13.70
N TYR A 57 4.09 5.16 -14.69
CA TYR A 57 3.02 4.62 -15.54
C TYR A 57 3.42 3.28 -16.16
N LEU A 58 4.70 3.12 -16.51
CA LEU A 58 5.20 1.90 -17.11
C LEU A 58 5.01 0.69 -16.17
N ALA A 59 5.44 0.79 -14.91
CA ALA A 59 5.29 -0.27 -13.92
C ALA A 59 3.81 -0.64 -13.70
N VAL A 60 2.95 0.36 -13.51
CA VAL A 60 1.51 0.14 -13.30
C VAL A 60 0.85 -0.45 -14.55
N SER A 61 1.23 0.02 -15.75
CA SER A 61 0.70 -0.48 -17.01
C SER A 61 1.17 -1.90 -17.33
N GLN A 62 2.39 -2.27 -16.92
CA GLN A 62 2.93 -3.60 -17.12
C GLN A 62 2.19 -4.60 -16.24
N TYR A 63 2.06 -4.29 -14.94
CA TYR A 63 1.25 -5.09 -14.03
C TYR A 63 -0.19 -5.26 -14.55
N ALA A 64 -0.81 -4.17 -15.01
CA ALA A 64 -2.16 -4.24 -15.57
C ALA A 64 -2.25 -5.18 -16.78
N ARG A 65 -1.27 -5.17 -17.70
CA ARG A 65 -1.22 -6.10 -18.84
C ARG A 65 -1.05 -7.55 -18.40
N ASP A 66 -0.16 -7.79 -17.44
CA ASP A 66 0.15 -9.14 -16.95
C ASP A 66 -1.04 -9.80 -16.23
N HIS A 67 -2.01 -8.98 -15.80
CA HIS A 67 -3.21 -9.39 -15.09
C HIS A 67 -4.52 -9.12 -15.87
N ASP A 68 -4.44 -8.90 -17.19
CA ASP A 68 -5.59 -8.65 -18.07
C ASP A 68 -6.51 -7.48 -17.66
N ILE A 69 -5.95 -6.49 -16.96
CA ILE A 69 -6.65 -5.27 -16.54
C ILE A 69 -6.58 -4.25 -17.69
N ALA A 70 -7.67 -4.13 -18.46
CA ALA A 70 -7.73 -3.30 -19.66
C ALA A 70 -8.93 -2.33 -19.70
N GLY A 71 -8.93 -1.41 -20.68
CA GLY A 71 -10.05 -0.51 -20.94
C GLY A 71 -10.43 0.38 -19.75
N ASP A 72 -11.71 0.42 -19.40
CA ASP A 72 -12.19 1.21 -18.25
C ASP A 72 -11.70 0.67 -16.91
N ALA A 73 -11.51 -0.65 -16.79
CA ALA A 73 -10.93 -1.25 -15.60
C ALA A 73 -9.49 -0.75 -15.38
N PHE A 74 -8.71 -0.60 -16.45
CA PHE A 74 -7.37 -0.01 -16.36
C PHE A 74 -7.41 1.45 -15.88
N ARG A 75 -8.38 2.26 -16.34
CA ARG A 75 -8.53 3.65 -15.89
C ARG A 75 -8.83 3.74 -14.39
N ILE A 76 -9.72 2.88 -13.90
CA ILE A 76 -10.06 2.79 -12.47
C ILE A 76 -8.85 2.30 -11.68
N PHE A 77 -8.18 1.26 -12.17
CA PHE A 77 -7.02 0.67 -11.53
C PHE A 77 -5.88 1.68 -11.38
N MET A 78 -5.54 2.39 -12.46
CA MET A 78 -4.52 3.43 -12.46
C MET A 78 -4.85 4.53 -11.44
N ARG A 79 -6.12 4.98 -11.38
CA ARG A 79 -6.54 6.02 -10.45
C ARG A 79 -6.42 5.59 -8.99
N LEU A 80 -6.81 4.37 -8.65
CA LEU A 80 -6.73 3.85 -7.28
C LEU A 80 -5.29 3.53 -6.89
N MET A 81 -4.49 2.98 -7.80
CA MET A 81 -3.06 2.78 -7.57
C MET A 81 -2.33 4.10 -7.31
N SER A 82 -2.64 5.16 -8.06
CA SER A 82 -2.07 6.50 -7.79
C SER A 82 -2.49 7.06 -6.44
N ALA A 83 -3.71 6.81 -5.97
CA ALA A 83 -4.16 7.26 -4.66
C ALA A 83 -3.41 6.54 -3.53
N ILE A 84 -3.26 5.22 -3.63
CA ILE A 84 -2.49 4.41 -2.66
C ILE A 84 -1.03 4.87 -2.62
N ASP A 85 -0.42 5.10 -3.79
CA ASP A 85 0.96 5.55 -3.86
C ASP A 85 1.16 6.96 -3.28
N ALA A 86 0.21 7.88 -3.49
CA ALA A 86 0.26 9.21 -2.91
C ALA A 86 0.24 9.17 -1.36
N GLU A 87 -0.63 8.35 -0.77
CA GLU A 87 -0.68 8.16 0.69
C GLU A 87 0.61 7.55 1.23
N TRP A 88 1.19 6.57 0.52
CA TRP A 88 2.49 6.00 0.89
C TRP A 88 3.60 7.06 0.88
N LEU A 89 3.68 7.89 -0.16
CA LEU A 89 4.68 8.96 -0.24
C LEU A 89 4.52 9.97 0.90
N ALA A 90 3.28 10.33 1.25
CA ALA A 90 2.99 11.20 2.39
C ALA A 90 3.45 10.58 3.71
N TYR A 91 3.13 9.30 3.94
CA TYR A 91 3.58 8.53 5.10
C TYR A 91 5.11 8.46 5.18
N SER A 92 5.79 8.10 4.09
CA SER A 92 7.25 7.99 4.02
C SER A 92 7.93 9.33 4.28
N ALA A 93 7.39 10.42 3.72
CA ALA A 93 7.87 11.77 3.98
C ALA A 93 7.72 12.17 5.45
N GLU A 94 6.59 11.83 6.08
CA GLU A 94 6.39 12.11 7.50
C GLU A 94 7.34 11.27 8.37
N LYS A 95 7.50 9.97 8.08
CA LYS A 95 8.47 9.11 8.77
C LYS A 95 9.90 9.66 8.69
N ALA A 96 10.34 10.06 7.50
CA ALA A 96 11.67 10.65 7.32
C ALA A 96 11.88 11.94 8.14
N LYS A 97 10.83 12.76 8.33
CA LYS A 97 10.90 13.94 9.21
C LYS A 97 11.04 13.54 10.69
N GLN A 98 10.33 12.50 11.13
CA GLN A 98 10.38 12.03 12.51
C GLN A 98 11.74 11.43 12.85
N GLU A 99 12.38 10.73 11.92
CA GLU A 99 13.74 10.18 12.08
C GLU A 99 14.79 11.28 12.20
N LYS A 100 14.68 12.36 11.43
CA LYS A 100 15.60 13.51 11.54
C LYS A 100 15.48 14.30 12.84
N LYS A 101 14.38 14.13 13.58
CA LYS A 101 14.14 14.79 14.88
C LYS A 101 14.67 13.99 16.07
N LYS A 102 14.98 12.70 15.88
CA LYS A 102 15.61 11.84 16.89
C LYS A 102 17.13 12.01 16.86
#